data_AF-A0A364P3L0-F1
#
_entry.id   AF-A0A364P3L0-F1
#
_cell.length_a   1.000
_cell.length_b   1.000
_cell.length_c   1.000
_cell.angle_alpha   90.00
_cell.angle_beta   90.00
_cell.angle_gamma   90.00
#
_symmetry.space_group_name_H-M   'P 1'
#
loop_
_entity.id
_entity.type
_entity.pdbx_description
1 polymer ?
#
loop_
_entity_poly.entity_id
_entity_poly.type
_entity_poly.pdbx_seq_one_letter_code
_entity_poly.pdbx_strand_id
1 'polypeptide(L)'
;MGLLRMTVLVLVAAAVTGCASGEAFVDRSYTVRSVKKQKLPGYNGTLTVCYDGDAPTEKRDHLASEACEVYGLQAILIQEYKWQCRLTVPHLAVYSCVDPNMRLANGSYINPFMPGQVDRWVRGQKTEKADDGDQDQ
;
A
#
# COMPACT_ATOMS: atom_id res chain seq x y z
N MET A 1 -24.31 41.74 -25.44
CA MET A 1 -24.22 40.25 -25.55
C MET A 1 -22.86 39.64 -25.14
N GLY A 2 -21.79 40.43 -24.91
CA GLY A 2 -20.47 39.89 -24.50
C GLY A 2 -20.35 39.52 -23.01
N LEU A 3 -20.95 40.30 -22.11
CA LEU A 3 -20.86 40.06 -20.67
C LEU A 3 -21.52 38.75 -20.23
N LEU A 4 -22.67 38.40 -20.81
CA LEU A 4 -23.42 37.18 -20.49
C LEU A 4 -22.69 35.91 -20.91
N ARG A 5 -21.88 35.97 -21.99
CA ARG A 5 -21.06 34.84 -22.43
C ARG A 5 -19.86 34.62 -21.50
N MET A 6 -19.27 35.70 -20.99
CA MET A 6 -18.17 35.65 -20.01
C MET A 6 -18.62 35.05 -18.68
N THR A 7 -19.77 35.47 -18.14
CA THR A 7 -20.28 34.91 -16.87
C THR A 7 -20.64 33.44 -16.97
N VAL A 8 -21.20 32.99 -18.10
CA VAL A 8 -21.48 31.56 -18.34
C VAL A 8 -20.19 30.73 -18.41
N LEU A 9 -19.14 31.24 -19.06
CA LEU A 9 -17.84 30.55 -19.13
C LEU A 9 -17.17 30.42 -17.76
N VAL A 10 -17.25 31.45 -16.91
CA VAL A 10 -16.70 31.42 -15.54
C VAL A 10 -17.48 30.45 -14.65
N LEU A 11 -18.81 30.41 -14.76
CA LEU A 11 -19.66 29.47 -14.02
C LEU A 11 -19.43 28.02 -14.45
N VAL A 12 -19.26 27.76 -15.75
CA VAL A 12 -18.93 26.43 -16.25
C VAL A 12 -17.54 26.00 -15.78
N ALA A 13 -16.53 26.88 -15.83
CA ALA A 13 -15.18 26.57 -15.35
C ALA A 13 -15.16 26.21 -13.85
N ALA A 14 -15.89 26.95 -13.01
CA ALA A 14 -16.02 26.65 -11.58
C ALA A 14 -16.74 25.31 -11.31
N ALA A 15 -17.69 24.93 -12.16
CA ALA A 15 -18.39 23.65 -12.06
C ALA A 15 -17.51 22.45 -12.45
N VAL A 16 -16.55 22.62 -13.38
CA VAL A 16 -15.63 21.51 -13.75
C VAL A 16 -14.54 21.29 -12.70
N THR A 17 -14.19 22.32 -11.92
CA THR A 17 -13.23 22.19 -10.82
C THR A 17 -13.82 21.57 -9.53
N GLY A 18 -15.15 21.48 -9.44
CA GLY A 18 -15.86 21.08 -8.21
C GLY A 18 -16.01 19.57 -7.96
N CYS A 19 -15.43 18.69 -8.78
CA CYS A 19 -15.58 17.22 -8.61
C CYS A 19 -14.26 16.44 -8.66
N ALA A 20 -13.11 17.11 -8.56
CA ALA A 20 -11.85 16.44 -8.25
C ALA A 20 -11.66 16.45 -6.74
N SER A 21 -12.41 15.62 -6.01
CA SER A 21 -12.09 15.32 -4.62
C SER A 21 -10.71 14.68 -4.59
N GLY A 22 -9.69 15.51 -4.32
CA GLY A 22 -8.31 15.13 -4.06
C GLY A 22 -8.23 14.40 -2.73
N GLU A 23 -8.89 13.26 -2.64
CA GLU A 23 -8.72 12.36 -1.51
C GLU A 23 -7.72 11.28 -1.90
N ALA A 24 -6.74 11.07 -1.03
CA ALA A 24 -5.83 9.95 -1.14
C ALA A 24 -6.64 8.66 -1.34
N PHE A 25 -6.26 7.88 -2.34
CA PHE A 25 -6.93 6.62 -2.67
C PHE A 25 -5.90 5.52 -2.84
N VAL A 26 -6.30 4.31 -2.48
CA VAL A 26 -5.53 3.10 -2.78
C VAL A 26 -5.80 2.75 -4.23
N ASP A 27 -4.78 2.81 -5.08
CA ASP A 27 -4.91 2.33 -6.45
C ASP A 27 -4.93 0.80 -6.41
N ARG A 28 -6.15 0.24 -6.43
CA ARG A 28 -6.37 -1.19 -6.50
C ARG A 28 -6.45 -1.54 -7.98
N SER A 29 -5.37 -2.06 -8.55
CA SER A 29 -5.37 -2.63 -9.91
C SER A 29 -6.29 -3.86 -10.05
N TYR A 30 -7.04 -4.23 -9.01
CA TYR A 30 -7.95 -5.37 -8.95
C TYR A 30 -9.34 -4.98 -8.43
N THR A 31 -10.34 -5.18 -9.28
CA THR A 31 -11.78 -4.90 -9.05
C THR A 31 -12.47 -6.07 -8.33
N VAL A 32 -11.97 -6.51 -7.17
CA VAL A 32 -12.63 -7.63 -6.46
C VAL A 32 -12.77 -7.31 -4.97
N ARG A 33 -14.02 -7.30 -4.50
CA ARG A 33 -14.38 -7.39 -3.08
C ARG A 33 -13.70 -8.64 -2.51
N SER A 34 -12.54 -8.47 -1.89
CA SER A 34 -11.73 -9.57 -1.36
C SER A 34 -12.43 -10.17 -0.16
N VAL A 35 -12.84 -11.44 -0.29
CA VAL A 35 -13.21 -12.29 0.83
C VAL A 35 -11.94 -12.49 1.64
N LYS A 36 -11.98 -12.07 2.92
CA LYS A 36 -10.88 -12.22 3.89
C LYS A 36 -10.18 -13.57 3.65
N LYS A 37 -8.88 -13.52 3.33
CA LYS A 37 -7.91 -14.64 3.26
C LYS A 37 -7.65 -15.33 1.92
N GLN A 38 -8.29 -15.00 0.80
CA GLN A 38 -7.80 -15.50 -0.51
C GLN A 38 -6.78 -14.53 -1.12
N LYS A 39 -5.62 -15.08 -1.53
CA LYS A 39 -4.65 -14.36 -2.37
C LYS A 39 -5.38 -13.96 -3.65
N LEU A 40 -5.69 -12.67 -3.80
CA LEU A 40 -6.28 -12.17 -5.04
C LEU A 40 -5.34 -12.50 -6.20
N PRO A 41 -5.85 -12.93 -7.37
CA PRO A 41 -5.03 -13.16 -8.55
C PRO A 41 -4.18 -11.91 -8.86
N GLY A 42 -2.85 -12.09 -8.92
CA GLY A 42 -1.91 -10.98 -9.17
C GLY A 42 -1.45 -10.20 -7.93
N TYR A 43 -2.01 -10.42 -6.75
CA TYR A 43 -1.56 -9.75 -5.53
C TYR A 43 -0.25 -10.37 -5.00
N ASN A 44 0.79 -9.55 -4.92
CA ASN A 44 2.14 -9.94 -4.51
C ASN A 44 2.50 -9.43 -3.10
N GLY A 45 1.54 -8.95 -2.31
CA GLY A 45 1.80 -8.36 -0.99
C GLY A 45 2.29 -6.92 -1.02
N THR A 46 2.30 -6.27 -2.18
CA THR A 46 2.55 -4.82 -2.28
C THR A 46 1.26 -4.08 -2.61
N LEU A 47 1.14 -2.86 -2.09
CA LEU A 47 0.04 -1.96 -2.42
C LEU A 47 0.56 -0.56 -2.68
N THR A 48 -0.21 0.19 -3.45
CA THR A 48 0.12 1.56 -3.84
C THR A 48 -0.97 2.50 -3.36
N VAL A 49 -0.56 3.58 -2.70
CA VAL A 49 -1.44 4.67 -2.25
C VAL A 49 -1.06 5.92 -3.02
N CYS A 50 -2.00 6.43 -3.81
CA CYS A 50 -1.87 7.74 -4.44
C CYS A 50 -2.39 8.80 -3.47
N TYR A 51 -1.65 9.89 -3.30
CA TYR A 51 -1.99 10.96 -2.37
C TYR A 51 -1.64 12.33 -2.94
N ASP A 52 -2.35 13.37 -2.48
CA ASP A 52 -2.03 14.75 -2.80
C ASP A 52 -0.85 15.27 -1.94
N GLY A 53 -0.25 16.41 -2.33
CA GLY A 53 0.92 16.96 -1.64
C GLY A 53 0.62 17.56 -0.26
N ASP A 54 -0.63 17.90 0.00
CA ASP A 54 -1.09 18.54 1.24
C ASP A 54 -1.68 17.50 2.23
N ALA A 55 -1.87 16.26 1.79
CA ALA A 55 -2.41 15.17 2.58
C ALA A 55 -1.45 14.82 3.72
N PRO A 56 -1.94 14.77 4.97
CA PRO A 56 -1.14 14.25 6.08
C PRO A 56 -0.66 12.84 5.80
N THR A 57 0.61 12.57 6.08
CA THR A 57 1.21 11.23 5.94
C THR A 57 0.42 10.17 6.72
N GLU A 58 -0.16 10.55 7.85
CA GLU A 58 -1.02 9.69 8.67
C GLU A 58 -2.24 9.17 7.91
N LYS A 59 -2.89 10.00 7.07
CA LYS A 59 -4.05 9.57 6.27
C LYS A 59 -3.64 8.52 5.25
N ARG A 60 -2.49 8.70 4.60
CA ARG A 60 -1.90 7.76 3.65
C ARG A 60 -1.49 6.44 4.33
N ASP A 61 -0.85 6.52 5.48
CA ASP A 61 -0.42 5.33 6.25
C ASP A 61 -1.62 4.55 6.80
N HIS A 62 -2.68 5.24 7.24
CA HIS A 62 -3.93 4.63 7.68
C HIS A 62 -4.59 3.83 6.54
N LEU A 63 -4.68 4.41 5.33
CA LEU A 63 -5.22 3.71 4.15
C LEU A 63 -4.43 2.46 3.79
N ALA A 64 -3.10 2.51 3.95
CA ALA A 64 -2.24 1.34 3.76
C ALA A 64 -2.48 0.28 4.84
N SER A 65 -2.60 0.68 6.11
CA SER A 65 -2.88 -0.22 7.23
C SER A 65 -4.20 -0.95 7.05
N GLU A 66 -5.29 -0.22 6.78
CA GLU A 66 -6.61 -0.81 6.53
C GLU A 66 -6.59 -1.86 5.42
N ALA A 67 -5.81 -1.61 4.35
CA ALA A 67 -5.71 -2.53 3.23
C ALA A 67 -4.90 -3.81 3.58
N CYS A 68 -3.84 -3.72 4.37
CA CYS A 68 -3.07 -4.87 4.83
C CYS A 68 -3.82 -5.66 5.94
N GLU A 69 -4.56 -4.99 6.80
CA GLU A 69 -5.32 -5.59 7.91
C GLU A 69 -6.39 -6.57 7.46
N VAL A 70 -6.93 -6.43 6.25
CA VAL A 70 -7.84 -7.42 5.63
C VAL A 70 -7.21 -8.82 5.61
N TYR A 71 -5.88 -8.90 5.56
CA TYR A 71 -5.10 -10.13 5.57
C TYR A 71 -4.46 -10.43 6.94
N GLY A 72 -4.70 -9.60 7.97
CA GLY A 72 -4.03 -9.70 9.27
C GLY A 72 -2.54 -9.31 9.21
N LEU A 73 -2.17 -8.46 8.26
CA LEU A 73 -0.79 -8.05 8.01
C LEU A 73 -0.59 -6.57 8.37
N GLN A 74 0.67 -6.20 8.61
CA GLN A 74 1.10 -4.83 8.86
C GLN A 74 1.59 -4.18 7.57
N ALA A 75 1.20 -2.93 7.34
CA ALA A 75 1.73 -2.12 6.25
C ALA A 75 3.09 -1.51 6.63
N ILE A 76 4.08 -1.64 5.74
CA ILE A 76 5.38 -0.98 5.87
C ILE A 76 5.68 -0.21 4.60
N LEU A 77 5.96 1.08 4.73
CA LEU A 77 6.37 1.92 3.63
C LEU A 77 7.71 1.45 3.08
N ILE A 78 7.77 1.18 1.78
CA ILE A 78 9.00 0.79 1.07
C ILE A 78 9.59 2.01 0.38
N GLN A 79 8.75 2.75 -0.35
CA GLN A 79 9.21 3.82 -1.23
C GLN A 79 8.13 4.85 -1.47
N GLU A 80 8.57 6.09 -1.70
CA GLU A 80 7.74 7.19 -2.14
C GLU A 80 8.27 7.76 -3.45
N TYR A 81 7.35 8.13 -4.34
CA TYR A 81 7.67 8.80 -5.57
C TYR A 81 6.75 10.01 -5.76
N LYS A 82 7.31 11.08 -6.33
CA LYS A 82 6.54 12.28 -6.66
C LYS A 82 6.09 12.24 -8.11
N TRP A 83 4.88 12.74 -8.36
CA TRP A 83 4.31 12.89 -9.70
C TRP A 83 4.24 11.59 -10.52
N GLN A 84 3.93 10.47 -9.87
CA GLN A 84 3.79 9.15 -10.51
C GLN A 84 2.34 8.65 -10.60
N CYS A 85 1.39 9.31 -9.94
CA CYS A 85 -0.03 8.94 -9.98
C CYS A 85 -0.81 9.83 -10.98
N ARG A 86 -1.65 10.76 -10.51
CA ARG A 86 -2.49 11.63 -11.36
C ARG A 86 -2.27 13.09 -11.02
N LEU A 87 -2.67 14.02 -11.90
CA LEU A 87 -2.46 15.47 -11.68
C LEU A 87 -3.00 15.99 -10.33
N THR A 88 -4.13 15.46 -9.85
CA THR A 88 -4.78 15.90 -8.60
C THR A 88 -4.33 15.13 -7.35
N VAL A 89 -3.66 13.99 -7.52
CA VAL A 89 -3.03 13.19 -6.45
C VAL A 89 -1.67 12.72 -6.95
N PRO A 90 -0.67 13.62 -7.07
CA PRO A 90 0.52 13.34 -7.85
C PRO A 90 1.46 12.33 -7.20
N HIS A 91 1.43 12.19 -5.87
CA HIS A 91 2.40 11.39 -5.15
C HIS A 91 1.94 9.94 -5.00
N LEU A 92 2.91 9.04 -4.97
CA LEU A 92 2.73 7.61 -4.94
C LEU A 92 3.56 7.05 -3.79
N ALA A 93 2.93 6.35 -2.86
CA ALA A 93 3.60 5.58 -1.83
C ALA A 93 3.37 4.09 -2.05
N VAL A 94 4.46 3.31 -1.99
CA VAL A 94 4.47 1.86 -2.14
C VAL A 94 4.68 1.25 -0.77
N TYR A 95 3.78 0.35 -0.38
CA TYR A 95 3.85 -0.39 0.87
C TYR A 95 3.99 -1.88 0.62
N SER A 96 4.65 -2.56 1.55
CA SER A 96 4.61 -4.01 1.70
C SER A 96 3.66 -4.38 2.84
N CYS A 97 2.76 -5.32 2.60
CA CYS A 97 2.03 -6.01 3.67
C CYS A 97 2.87 -7.18 4.17
N VAL A 98 3.30 -7.12 5.41
CA VAL A 98 4.17 -8.11 6.03
C VAL A 98 3.53 -8.70 7.28
N ASP A 99 3.91 -9.93 7.63
CA ASP A 99 3.55 -10.50 8.93
C ASP A 99 4.60 -10.05 9.96
N PRO A 100 4.19 -9.35 11.04
CA PRO A 100 5.14 -8.85 12.04
C PRO A 100 5.94 -9.97 12.74
N ASN A 101 5.41 -11.19 12.74
CA ASN A 101 6.02 -12.38 13.36
C ASN A 101 6.93 -13.14 12.39
N MET A 102 6.86 -12.87 11.09
CA MET A 102 7.71 -13.53 10.09
C MET A 102 8.91 -12.66 9.77
N ARG A 103 9.95 -12.79 10.58
CA ARG A 103 11.23 -12.09 10.40
C ARG A 103 12.36 -13.07 10.18
N LEU A 104 13.29 -12.70 9.31
CA LEU A 104 14.57 -13.39 9.21
C LEU A 104 15.42 -13.13 10.47
N ALA A 105 16.43 -13.96 10.70
CA ALA A 105 17.36 -13.82 11.83
C ALA A 105 18.03 -12.43 11.90
N ASN A 106 18.19 -11.75 10.76
CA ASN A 106 18.70 -10.38 10.70
C ASN A 106 17.65 -9.28 11.01
N GLY A 107 16.45 -9.67 11.48
CA GLY A 107 15.35 -8.76 11.81
C GLY A 107 14.56 -8.23 10.60
N SER A 108 14.95 -8.58 9.38
CA SER A 108 14.25 -8.13 8.16
C SER A 108 12.90 -8.82 8.02
N TYR A 109 11.88 -8.05 7.63
CA TYR A 109 10.57 -8.59 7.31
C TYR A 109 10.60 -9.44 6.04
N ILE A 110 9.75 -10.45 5.99
CA ILE A 110 9.50 -11.22 4.77
C ILE A 110 8.14 -10.88 4.19
N ASN A 111 8.03 -10.98 2.88
CA ASN A 111 6.75 -10.91 2.19
C ASN A 111 6.10 -12.31 2.18
N PRO A 112 4.96 -12.50 2.88
CA PRO A 112 4.32 -13.82 2.99
C PRO A 112 3.70 -14.30 1.68
N PHE A 113 3.54 -13.44 0.67
CA PHE A 113 2.99 -13.78 -0.64
C PHE A 113 4.05 -14.22 -1.65
N MET A 114 5.34 -14.18 -1.26
CA MET A 114 6.49 -14.63 -2.06
C MET A 114 7.00 -15.99 -1.55
N PRO A 115 6.71 -17.11 -2.25
CA PRO A 115 7.08 -18.45 -1.79
C PRO A 115 8.56 -18.60 -1.46
N GLY A 116 9.44 -18.06 -2.30
CA GLY A 116 10.90 -18.14 -2.06
C GLY A 116 11.37 -17.40 -0.81
N GLN A 117 10.66 -16.36 -0.33
CA GLN A 117 10.99 -15.71 0.93
C GLN A 117 10.51 -16.54 2.13
N VAL A 118 9.29 -17.09 2.04
CA VAL A 118 8.72 -17.98 3.06
C VAL A 118 9.57 -19.23 3.22
N ASP A 119 9.99 -19.86 2.12
CA ASP A 119 10.84 -21.05 2.16
C ASP A 119 12.19 -20.80 2.85
N ARG A 120 12.81 -19.63 2.61
CA ARG A 120 14.04 -19.23 3.29
C ARG A 120 13.81 -19.03 4.79
N TRP A 121 12.72 -18.39 5.17
CA TRP A 121 12.36 -18.19 6.57
C TRP A 121 12.12 -19.52 7.29
N VAL A 122 11.33 -20.43 6.70
CA VAL A 122 11.08 -21.77 7.26
C VAL A 122 12.39 -22.56 7.42
N ARG A 123 13.32 -22.45 6.47
CA ARG A 123 14.63 -23.10 6.58
C ARG A 123 15.47 -22.49 7.71
N GLY A 124 15.52 -21.16 7.82
CA GLY A 124 16.25 -20.48 8.91
C GLY A 124 15.78 -20.91 10.29
N GLN A 125 14.45 -21.01 10.49
CA GLN A 125 13.85 -21.45 11.74
C GLN A 125 14.21 -22.91 12.11
N LYS A 126 14.50 -23.77 11.13
CA LYS A 126 14.96 -25.14 11.39
C LYS A 126 16.43 -25.20 11.80
N THR A 127 17.26 -24.31 11.26
CA THR A 127 18.68 -24.23 11.61
C THR A 127 18.86 -23.65 13.02
N GLU A 128 18.14 -22.60 13.39
CA GLU A 128 18.19 -22.02 14.75
C GLU A 128 17.80 -23.05 15.82
N LYS A 129 16.76 -23.84 15.58
CA LYS A 129 16.34 -24.91 16.50
C LYS A 129 17.34 -26.07 16.63
N ALA A 130 18.20 -26.27 15.64
CA ALA A 130 19.24 -27.30 15.70
C ALA A 130 20.47 -26.83 16.48
N ASP A 131 20.76 -25.52 16.46
CA ASP A 131 21.89 -24.90 17.17
C ASP A 131 21.59 -24.73 18.67
N ASP A 132 20.35 -24.41 19.04
CA ASP A 132 19.89 -24.37 20.45
C ASP A 132 19.78 -25.76 21.10
N GLY A 133 19.82 -26.85 20.31
CA GLY A 133 19.72 -28.23 20.79
C GLY A 133 21.06 -28.88 21.16
N ASP A 134 22.19 -28.19 20.92
CA ASP A 134 23.55 -28.73 21.11
C ASP A 134 24.31 -28.04 22.28
N GLN A 135 23.64 -27.19 23.07
CA GLN A 135 24.24 -26.51 24.24
C GLN A 135 23.99 -27.22 25.59
N ASP A 136 23.39 -28.42 25.60
CA ASP A 136 23.18 -29.25 26.79
C ASP A 136 24.06 -30.54 26.77
N GLN A 137 25.38 -30.41 26.54
CA GLN A 137 26.37 -31.46 26.83
C GLN A 137 27.57 -30.95 27.62
#